data_AF-A0A0L0FM70-F1
#
_entry.id   AF-A0A0L0FM70-F1
#
_cell.length_a   1.000
_cell.length_b   1.000
_cell.length_c   1.000
_cell.angle_alpha   90.00
_cell.angle_beta   90.00
_cell.angle_gamma   90.00
#
_symmetry.space_group_name_H-M   'P 1'
#
loop_
_entity.id
_entity.type
_entity.pdbx_description
1 polymer ?
#
loop_
_entity_poly.entity_id
_entity_poly.type
_entity_poly.pdbx_seq_one_letter_code
_entity_poly.pdbx_strand_id
1 'polypeptide(L)'
;MQAKKPVGTKFTDEQKNVSSTTKNLDVNTGTVLTKHDTQHYAELGSEKIVVSDDMVKKTKQMLPSGIQLLGFKPIGRVKPHHTFQAADFLYPDESSIVGSTALFTTLLERCDKKGVSAICRFTSRS
;
A
#
# COMPACT_ATOMS: atom_id res chain seq x y z
N MET A 1 -6.16 5.23 12.33
CA MET A 1 -6.57 3.81 12.31
C MET A 1 -7.97 3.69 12.90
N GLN A 2 -8.93 3.16 12.16
CA GLN A 2 -10.23 2.81 12.74
C GLN A 2 -10.12 1.42 13.36
N ALA A 3 -10.59 1.25 14.59
CA ALA A 3 -10.65 -0.06 15.22
C ALA A 3 -11.62 -0.95 14.44
N LYS A 4 -11.10 -2.03 13.84
CA LYS A 4 -11.93 -3.06 13.21
C LYS A 4 -12.20 -4.16 14.23
N LYS A 5 -13.45 -4.62 14.30
CA LYS A 5 -13.81 -5.82 15.06
C LYS A 5 -12.94 -6.99 14.59
N PRO A 6 -12.40 -7.84 15.49
CA PRO A 6 -11.63 -9.00 15.10
C PRO A 6 -12.47 -9.92 14.20
N VAL A 7 -11.81 -10.53 13.22
CA VAL A 7 -12.43 -11.52 12.34
C VAL A 7 -12.73 -12.79 13.15
N GLY A 8 -13.88 -13.41 12.89
CA GLY A 8 -14.26 -14.66 13.58
C GLY A 8 -13.26 -15.78 13.30
N THR A 9 -12.90 -16.53 14.35
CA THR A 9 -12.01 -17.69 14.28
C THR A 9 -12.83 -18.97 14.27
N LYS A 10 -12.43 -19.96 13.46
CA LYS A 10 -13.10 -21.27 13.39
C LYS A 10 -12.56 -22.19 14.48
N PHE A 11 -13.47 -22.83 15.20
CA PHE A 11 -13.16 -23.81 16.24
C PHE A 11 -13.80 -25.16 15.91
N THR A 12 -13.15 -26.23 16.31
CA THR A 12 -13.74 -27.58 16.35
C THR A 12 -14.71 -27.70 17.53
N ASP A 13 -15.52 -28.76 17.55
CA ASP A 13 -16.38 -29.08 18.70
C ASP A 13 -15.58 -29.24 20.01
N GLU A 14 -14.31 -29.67 19.91
CA GLU A 14 -13.34 -29.74 21.01
C GLU A 14 -12.72 -28.39 21.40
N GLN A 15 -13.24 -27.26 20.90
CA GLN A 15 -12.75 -25.90 21.16
C GLN A 15 -11.26 -25.68 20.81
N LYS A 16 -10.76 -26.41 19.82
CA LYS A 16 -9.41 -26.20 19.27
C LYS A 16 -9.47 -25.32 18.03
N ASN A 17 -8.44 -24.49 17.85
CA ASN A 17 -8.31 -23.65 16.66
C ASN A 17 -8.12 -24.50 15.41
N VAL A 18 -8.85 -24.17 14.35
CA VAL A 18 -8.76 -24.85 13.05
C VAL A 18 -7.89 -24.04 12.09
N SER A 19 -6.84 -24.65 11.55
CA SER A 19 -6.10 -24.10 10.40
C SER A 19 -6.83 -24.41 9.10
N SER A 20 -7.02 -23.41 8.25
CA SER A 20 -7.69 -23.56 6.96
C SER A 20 -6.64 -23.52 5.83
N THR A 21 -6.66 -24.53 4.96
CA THR A 21 -5.83 -24.55 3.74
C THR A 21 -6.75 -24.55 2.52
N THR A 22 -6.59 -23.55 1.65
CA THR A 22 -7.36 -23.44 0.39
C THR A 22 -6.49 -23.92 -0.77
N LYS A 23 -7.02 -24.83 -1.59
CA LYS A 23 -6.38 -25.29 -2.84
C LYS A 23 -7.34 -25.10 -4.00
N ASN A 24 -6.82 -24.68 -5.15
CA ASN A 24 -7.58 -24.61 -6.38
C ASN A 24 -7.50 -25.97 -7.09
N LEU A 25 -8.61 -26.43 -7.63
CA LEU A 25 -8.73 -27.72 -8.32
C LEU A 25 -9.23 -27.48 -9.73
N ASP A 26 -8.70 -28.24 -10.68
CA ASP A 26 -9.25 -28.29 -12.03
C ASP A 26 -10.60 -29.00 -12.01
N VAL A 27 -11.59 -28.42 -12.68
CA VAL A 27 -12.99 -28.88 -12.63
C VAL A 27 -13.16 -30.26 -13.30
N ASN A 28 -12.35 -30.57 -14.31
CA ASN A 28 -12.50 -31.78 -15.11
C ASN A 28 -11.66 -32.94 -14.57
N THR A 29 -10.43 -32.65 -14.15
CA THR A 29 -9.44 -33.65 -13.74
C THR A 29 -9.34 -33.82 -12.22
N GLY A 30 -9.87 -32.88 -11.44
CA GLY A 30 -9.74 -32.86 -9.98
C GLY A 30 -8.30 -32.68 -9.49
N THR A 31 -7.38 -32.31 -10.38
CA THR A 31 -5.97 -32.10 -10.04
C THR A 31 -5.77 -30.75 -9.37
N VAL A 32 -4.78 -30.66 -8.47
CA VAL A 32 -4.46 -29.41 -7.78
C VAL A 32 -3.73 -28.47 -8.74
N LEU A 33 -4.31 -27.29 -8.95
CA LEU A 33 -3.73 -26.26 -9.80
C LEU A 33 -2.66 -25.46 -9.05
N THR A 34 -1.51 -25.31 -9.66
CA THR A 34 -0.42 -24.45 -9.19
C THR A 34 -0.49 -23.06 -9.83
N LYS A 35 0.36 -22.14 -9.38
CA LYS A 35 0.46 -20.80 -9.97
C LYS A 35 0.93 -20.82 -11.43
N HIS A 36 1.58 -21.90 -11.88
CA HIS A 36 2.01 -22.04 -13.27
C HIS A 36 0.89 -22.52 -14.19
N ASP A 37 -0.12 -23.18 -13.64
CA ASP A 37 -1.27 -23.71 -14.38
C ASP A 37 -2.38 -22.67 -14.57
N THR A 38 -2.24 -21.49 -13.95
CA THR A 38 -3.25 -20.44 -13.93
C THR A 38 -2.67 -19.10 -14.36
N GLN A 39 -3.48 -18.30 -15.05
CA GLN A 39 -3.09 -16.95 -15.45
C GLN A 39 -4.25 -15.98 -15.23
N HIS A 40 -3.94 -14.76 -14.82
CA HIS A 40 -4.93 -13.70 -14.75
C HIS A 40 -5.23 -13.17 -16.15
N TYR A 41 -6.47 -12.73 -16.38
CA TYR A 41 -6.86 -12.04 -17.59
C TYR A 41 -7.86 -10.94 -17.25
N ALA A 42 -7.93 -9.94 -18.10
CA ALA A 42 -8.96 -8.91 -18.08
C ALA A 42 -9.76 -8.98 -19.38
N GLU A 43 -11.07 -8.87 -19.30
CA GLU A 43 -11.94 -8.82 -20.48
C GLU A 43 -12.10 -7.36 -20.91
N LEU A 44 -11.77 -7.07 -22.17
CA LEU A 44 -11.96 -5.76 -22.77
C LEU A 44 -12.87 -5.92 -24.00
N GLY A 45 -14.15 -5.59 -23.83
CA GLY A 45 -15.17 -5.87 -24.84
C GLY A 45 -15.35 -7.37 -25.03
N SER A 46 -15.08 -7.87 -26.24
CA SER A 46 -15.14 -9.30 -26.56
C SER A 46 -13.77 -10.00 -26.50
N GLU A 47 -12.69 -9.28 -26.19
CA GLU A 47 -11.34 -9.82 -26.18
C GLU A 47 -10.87 -10.10 -24.74
N LYS A 48 -10.17 -11.23 -24.56
CA LYS A 48 -9.54 -11.58 -23.28
C LYS A 48 -8.05 -11.26 -23.35
N ILE A 49 -7.63 -10.27 -22.56
CA ILE A 49 -6.24 -9.86 -22.47
C ILE A 49 -5.61 -10.55 -21.29
N VAL A 50 -4.63 -11.39 -21.56
CA VAL A 50 -3.87 -12.09 -20.52
C VAL A 50 -3.01 -11.08 -19.75
N VAL A 51 -3.16 -11.07 -18.43
CA VAL A 51 -2.46 -10.20 -17.50
C VAL A 51 -1.49 -11.05 -16.69
N SER A 52 -0.22 -11.03 -17.07
CA SER A 52 0.82 -11.74 -16.31
C SER A 52 1.11 -11.03 -14.98
N ASP A 53 1.44 -11.80 -13.94
CA ASP A 53 1.82 -11.26 -12.62
C ASP A 53 2.94 -10.23 -12.70
N ASP A 54 3.92 -10.44 -13.57
CA ASP A 54 5.04 -9.52 -13.77
C ASP A 54 4.59 -8.21 -14.42
N MET A 55 3.59 -8.25 -15.30
CA MET A 55 2.99 -7.05 -15.87
C MET A 55 2.29 -6.25 -14.77
N VAL A 56 1.49 -6.92 -13.92
CA VAL A 56 0.82 -6.26 -12.78
C VAL A 56 1.84 -5.62 -11.84
N LYS A 57 2.91 -6.34 -11.51
CA LYS A 57 3.99 -5.81 -10.65
C LYS A 57 4.67 -4.60 -11.27
N LYS A 58 5.05 -4.66 -12.54
CA LYS A 58 5.66 -3.53 -13.27
C LYS A 58 4.75 -2.32 -13.34
N THR A 59 3.45 -2.51 -13.57
CA THR A 59 2.47 -1.42 -13.60
C THR A 59 2.27 -0.79 -12.21
N LYS A 60 2.32 -1.58 -11.13
CA LYS A 60 2.21 -1.06 -9.76
C LYS A 60 3.50 -0.37 -9.29
N GLN A 61 4.66 -0.86 -9.73
CA GLN A 61 5.98 -0.40 -9.29
C GLN A 61 6.64 0.56 -10.29
N MET A 62 5.86 1.44 -10.94
CA MET A 62 6.42 2.39 -11.90
C MET A 62 7.43 3.37 -11.28
N LEU A 63 7.38 3.57 -9.95
CA LEU A 63 8.19 4.53 -9.24
C LEU A 63 8.81 3.88 -7.99
N PRO A 64 10.00 4.33 -7.56
CA PRO A 64 10.63 3.82 -6.36
C PRO A 64 9.74 4.09 -5.13
N SER A 65 9.73 3.14 -4.20
CA SER A 65 9.04 3.28 -2.92
C SER A 65 9.70 4.34 -2.06
N GLY A 66 8.90 5.11 -1.31
CA GLY A 66 9.39 6.12 -0.38
C GLY A 66 8.64 7.45 -0.51
N ILE A 67 9.24 8.47 0.08
CA ILE A 67 8.72 9.85 0.10
C ILE A 67 9.68 10.70 -0.73
N GLN A 68 9.20 11.23 -1.86
CA GLN A 68 9.97 12.16 -2.70
C GLN A 68 9.40 13.57 -2.59
N LEU A 69 10.23 14.52 -2.16
CA LEU A 69 9.85 15.94 -2.14
C LEU A 69 9.67 16.46 -3.57
N LEU A 70 8.50 17.04 -3.86
CA LEU A 70 8.19 17.66 -5.14
C LEU A 70 8.31 19.19 -5.08
N GLY A 71 8.06 19.78 -3.91
CA GLY A 71 8.18 21.22 -3.70
C GLY A 71 7.43 21.70 -2.45
N PHE A 72 7.22 23.01 -2.37
CA PHE A 72 6.55 23.67 -1.25
C PHE A 72 5.32 24.44 -1.73
N LYS A 73 4.22 24.34 -0.99
CA LYS A 73 2.95 25.01 -1.31
C LYS A 73 2.44 25.77 -0.09
N PRO A 74 1.91 27.00 -0.22
CA PRO A 74 1.33 27.73 0.91
C PRO A 74 0.22 26.93 1.60
N ILE A 75 0.19 26.91 2.93
CA ILE A 75 -0.76 26.12 3.73
C ILE A 75 -2.21 26.48 3.39
N GLY A 76 -2.50 27.78 3.18
CA GLY A 76 -3.85 28.24 2.80
C GLY A 76 -4.38 27.69 1.47
N ARG A 77 -3.53 27.09 0.63
CA ARG A 77 -3.97 26.40 -0.60
C ARG A 77 -4.22 24.90 -0.42
N VAL A 78 -3.90 24.32 0.74
CA VAL A 78 -4.20 22.93 1.09
C VAL A 78 -5.49 22.96 1.91
N LYS A 79 -6.62 22.67 1.26
CA LYS A 79 -7.94 22.77 1.89
C LYS A 79 -8.33 21.44 2.56
N PRO A 80 -8.98 21.45 3.73
CA PRO A 80 -9.37 20.23 4.45
C PRO A 80 -10.24 19.27 3.63
N HIS A 81 -11.11 19.78 2.75
CA HIS A 81 -12.00 18.97 1.91
C HIS A 81 -11.31 18.24 0.75
N HIS A 82 -10.02 18.50 0.48
CA HIS A 82 -9.25 17.69 -0.47
C HIS A 82 -8.71 16.40 0.15
N THR A 83 -8.95 16.16 1.45
CA THR A 83 -8.51 14.96 2.16
C THR A 83 -9.39 13.78 1.80
N PHE A 84 -8.84 12.77 1.14
CA PHE A 84 -9.57 11.54 0.76
C PHE A 84 -9.39 10.39 1.77
N GLN A 85 -8.36 10.45 2.61
CA GLN A 85 -8.02 9.41 3.60
C GLN A 85 -7.49 10.08 4.88
N ALA A 86 -7.60 9.38 6.02
CA ALA A 86 -6.95 9.80 7.26
C ALA A 86 -5.45 10.03 7.03
N ALA A 87 -4.93 11.13 7.57
CA ALA A 87 -3.52 11.48 7.46
C ALA A 87 -2.66 10.55 8.34
N ASP A 88 -1.51 10.16 7.80
CA ASP A 88 -0.46 9.47 8.54
C ASP A 88 0.51 10.49 9.16
N PHE A 89 1.20 10.07 10.23
CA PHE A 89 2.21 10.90 10.88
C PHE A 89 3.61 10.48 10.44
N LEU A 90 4.37 11.44 9.92
CA LEU A 90 5.76 11.25 9.52
C LEU A 90 6.69 11.69 10.64
N TYR A 91 7.60 10.79 11.05
CA TYR A 91 8.63 11.08 12.04
C TYR A 91 9.99 10.57 11.54
N PRO A 92 11.09 11.32 11.76
CA PRO A 92 12.42 10.90 11.33
C PRO A 92 12.89 9.66 12.09
N ASP A 93 13.64 8.80 11.40
CA ASP A 93 14.26 7.61 11.98
C ASP A 93 15.79 7.76 11.98
N GLU A 94 16.31 8.21 13.13
CA GLU A 94 17.74 8.41 13.36
C GLU A 94 18.53 7.09 13.32
N SER A 95 17.87 5.95 13.57
CA SER A 95 18.53 4.64 13.56
C SER A 95 18.90 4.18 12.15
N SER A 96 18.06 4.51 11.17
CA SER A 96 18.29 4.17 9.77
C SER A 96 19.24 5.15 9.07
N ILE A 97 19.10 6.46 9.34
CA ILE A 97 19.93 7.52 8.74
C ILE A 97 20.31 8.55 9.79
N VAL A 98 21.59 8.61 10.12
CA VAL A 98 22.16 9.60 11.05
C VAL A 98 22.03 11.01 10.46
N GLY A 99 21.60 11.97 11.28
CA GLY A 99 21.32 13.35 10.91
C GLY A 99 19.90 13.58 10.36
N SER A 100 19.09 12.53 10.23
CA SER A 100 17.71 12.66 9.70
C SER A 100 16.82 13.49 10.62
N THR A 101 16.98 13.38 11.94
CA THR A 101 16.23 14.17 12.91
C THR A 101 16.53 15.65 12.75
N ALA A 102 17.82 16.01 12.66
CA ALA A 102 18.24 17.41 12.49
C ALA A 102 17.75 18.01 11.16
N LEU A 103 17.81 17.25 10.06
CA LEU A 103 17.27 17.70 8.78
C LEU A 103 15.76 17.88 8.84
N PHE A 104 15.04 16.93 9.43
CA PHE A 104 13.58 16.98 9.50
C PHE A 104 13.08 18.13 10.39
N THR A 105 13.69 18.34 11.57
CA THR A 105 13.31 19.42 12.48
C THR A 105 13.57 20.79 11.85
N THR A 106 14.73 20.98 11.24
CA THR A 106 15.05 22.25 10.55
C THR A 106 14.11 22.50 9.38
N LEU A 107 13.78 21.48 8.58
CA LEU A 107 12.80 21.59 7.49
C LEU A 107 11.42 22.00 8.01
N LEU A 108 10.95 21.35 9.08
CA LEU A 108 9.65 21.62 9.69
C LEU A 108 9.56 23.05 10.21
N GLU A 109 10.56 23.50 10.97
CA GLU A 109 10.62 24.88 11.49
C GLU A 109 10.62 25.92 10.37
N ARG A 110 11.34 25.66 9.27
CA ARG A 110 11.41 26.58 8.13
C ARG A 110 10.11 26.62 7.35
N CYS A 111 9.41 25.48 7.23
CA CYS A 111 8.10 25.40 6.61
C CYS A 111 7.06 26.19 7.42
N ASP A 112 7.08 26.03 8.74
CA ASP A 112 6.20 26.75 9.67
C ASP A 112 6.41 28.26 9.60
N LYS A 113 7.67 28.72 9.74
CA LYS A 113 8.03 30.15 9.63
C LYS A 113 7.62 30.80 8.30
N LYS A 114 7.59 30.03 7.21
CA LYS A 114 7.20 30.50 5.87
C LYS A 114 5.72 30.27 5.55
N GLY A 115 4.95 29.62 6.42
CA GLY A 115 3.55 29.27 6.17
C GLY A 115 3.37 28.35 4.95
N VAL A 116 4.33 27.46 4.70
CA VAL A 116 4.30 26.51 3.58
C VAL A 116 4.26 25.07 4.07
N SER A 117 3.64 24.20 3.28
CA SER A 117 3.62 22.75 3.45
C SER A 117 4.49 22.09 2.37
N ALA A 118 5.23 21.07 2.74
CA ALA A 118 5.99 20.24 1.81
C ALA A 118 5.03 19.31 1.04
N ILE A 119 5.06 19.39 -0.28
CA ILE A 119 4.31 18.49 -1.16
C ILE A 119 5.24 17.35 -1.57
N CYS A 120 4.84 16.14 -1.22
CA CYS A 120 5.62 14.94 -1.48
C CYS A 120 4.80 13.94 -2.31
N ARG A 121 5.49 13.15 -3.12
CA ARG A 121 4.94 11.91 -3.65
C ARG A 121 5.24 10.80 -2.65
N PHE A 122 4.19 10.13 -2.20
CA PHE A 122 4.29 8.94 -1.39
C PHE A 122 4.02 7.70 -2.23
N THR A 123 4.99 6.79 -2.29
CA THR A 123 4.85 5.48 -2.92
C THR A 123 5.02 4.41 -1.85
N SER A 124 3.92 3.79 -1.43
CA SER A 124 3.98 2.64 -0.51
C SER A 124 4.65 1.44 -1.18
N ARG A 125 5.23 0.54 -0.38
CA ARG A 125 5.68 -0.76 -0.89
C ARG A 125 4.46 -1.58 -1.32
N SER A 126 4.55 -2.18 -2.52
CA SER A 126 3.56 -3.10 -3.10
C SER A 126 3.78 -4.53 -2.62
#